data_AF-A0A370H788-F1
#
_entry.id   AF-A0A370H788-F1
#
_cell.length_a   1.000
_cell.length_b   1.000
_cell.length_c   1.000
_cell.angle_alpha   90.00
_cell.angle_beta   90.00
_cell.angle_gamma   90.00
#
_symmetry.space_group_name_H-M   'P 1'
#
loop_
_entity.id
_entity.type
_entity.pdbx_description
1 polymer ?
#
loop_
_entity_poly.entity_id
_entity_poly.type
_entity_poly.pdbx_seq_one_letter_code
_entity_poly.pdbx_strand_id
1 'polypeptide(L)'
;MTSPDMQRRVARIEGRVTDIEVSHSDSLYVLKRHAIKSDIVEARLVTGINNVGRDVASIMRHLGVRPIRFQELAVPTDTEIDAVFEEENS
;
A
#
# COMPACT_ATOMS: atom_id res chain seq x y z
N MET A 1 -33.73 30.44 -22.17
CA MET A 1 -33.55 29.06 -21.70
C MET A 1 -34.75 28.73 -20.82
N THR A 2 -35.55 27.73 -21.18
CA THR A 2 -36.82 27.49 -20.47
C THR A 2 -36.59 26.64 -19.23
N SER A 3 -37.46 26.78 -18.22
CA SER A 3 -37.39 25.99 -16.96
C SER A 3 -37.20 24.47 -17.20
N PRO A 4 -37.88 23.83 -18.18
CA PRO A 4 -37.68 22.42 -18.50
C PRO A 4 -36.28 22.06 -19.01
N ASP A 5 -35.62 22.97 -19.75
CA ASP A 5 -34.26 22.74 -20.25
C ASP A 5 -33.23 22.82 -19.13
N MET A 6 -33.49 23.69 -18.15
CA MET A 6 -32.65 23.82 -16.97
C MET A 6 -32.77 22.59 -16.07
N GLN A 7 -34.00 22.09 -15.84
CA GLN A 7 -34.24 20.86 -15.08
C GLN A 7 -33.57 19.64 -15.72
N ARG A 8 -33.66 19.48 -17.05
CA ARG A 8 -32.98 18.38 -17.76
C ARG A 8 -31.45 18.47 -17.64
N ARG A 9 -30.88 19.68 -17.65
CA ARG A 9 -29.44 19.87 -17.45
C ARG A 9 -29.01 19.56 -16.02
N VAL A 10 -29.78 19.96 -15.02
CA VAL A 10 -29.53 19.67 -13.60
C VAL A 10 -29.56 18.16 -13.36
N ALA A 11 -30.63 17.47 -13.78
CA ALA A 11 -30.75 16.03 -13.62
C ALA A 11 -29.59 15.24 -14.28
N ARG A 12 -29.10 15.71 -15.44
CA ARG A 12 -27.94 15.09 -16.11
C ARG A 12 -26.64 15.32 -15.34
N ILE A 13 -26.46 16.48 -14.71
CA ILE A 13 -25.28 16.77 -13.90
C ILE A 13 -25.32 15.93 -12.62
N GLU A 14 -26.47 15.89 -11.94
CA GLU A 14 -26.68 15.07 -10.74
C GLU A 14 -26.39 13.60 -11.01
N GLY A 15 -26.92 13.04 -12.10
CA GLY A 15 -26.62 11.66 -12.50
C GLY A 15 -25.13 11.41 -12.72
N ARG A 16 -24.43 12.33 -13.41
CA ARG A 16 -22.97 12.21 -13.60
C ARG A 16 -22.19 12.32 -12.30
N VAL A 17 -22.61 13.16 -11.37
CA VAL A 17 -21.97 13.28 -10.05
C VAL A 17 -22.15 11.98 -9.29
N THR A 18 -23.37 11.43 -9.25
CA THR A 18 -23.64 10.13 -8.62
C THR A 18 -22.81 9.02 -9.25
N ASP A 19 -22.72 8.95 -10.59
CA ASP A 19 -21.91 7.94 -11.28
C ASP A 19 -20.43 8.05 -10.90
N ILE A 20 -19.89 9.28 -10.83
CA ILE A 20 -18.52 9.53 -10.38
C ILE A 20 -18.35 9.11 -8.93
N GLU A 21 -19.23 9.54 -8.02
CA GLU A 21 -19.13 9.24 -6.60
C GLU A 21 -19.17 7.73 -6.34
N VAL A 22 -20.07 7.01 -7.01
CA VAL A 22 -20.18 5.54 -6.90
C VAL A 22 -18.92 4.87 -7.47
N SER A 23 -18.55 5.19 -8.72
CA SER A 23 -17.38 4.57 -9.36
C SER A 23 -16.08 4.88 -8.61
N HIS A 24 -15.95 6.09 -8.07
CA HIS A 24 -14.77 6.52 -7.31
C HIS A 24 -14.73 5.86 -5.95
N SER A 25 -15.87 5.73 -5.26
CA SER A 25 -15.97 5.01 -3.99
C SER A 25 -15.61 3.54 -4.13
N ASP A 26 -16.11 2.87 -5.17
CA ASP A 26 -15.79 1.46 -5.44
C ASP A 26 -14.30 1.28 -5.77
N SER A 27 -13.75 2.18 -6.59
CA SER A 27 -12.32 2.16 -6.97
C SER A 27 -11.43 2.39 -5.75
N LEU A 28 -11.76 3.37 -4.90
CA LEU A 28 -11.03 3.65 -3.66
C LEU A 28 -11.12 2.49 -2.68
N TYR A 29 -12.28 1.84 -2.58
CA TYR A 29 -12.45 0.65 -1.73
C TYR A 29 -11.54 -0.49 -2.19
N VAL A 30 -11.54 -0.80 -3.49
CA VAL A 30 -10.68 -1.85 -4.06
C VAL A 30 -9.21 -1.51 -3.87
N LEU A 31 -8.81 -0.27 -4.16
CA LEU A 31 -7.43 0.19 -3.96
C LEU A 31 -7.00 0.07 -2.50
N LYS A 32 -7.83 0.54 -1.57
CA LYS A 32 -7.57 0.42 -0.12
C LYS A 32 -7.44 -1.03 0.32
N ARG A 33 -8.28 -1.92 -0.20
CA ARG A 33 -8.19 -3.36 0.10
C ARG A 33 -6.89 -3.98 -0.44
N HIS A 34 -6.44 -3.56 -1.62
CA HIS A 34 -5.17 -3.99 -2.18
C HIS A 34 -3.97 -3.45 -1.40
N ALA A 35 -3.98 -2.17 -1.02
CA ALA A 35 -2.95 -1.56 -0.18
C ALA A 35 -2.80 -2.31 1.15
N ILE A 36 -3.91 -2.49 1.89
CA ILE A 36 -3.90 -3.24 3.17
C ILE A 36 -3.35 -4.66 2.99
N LYS A 37 -3.71 -5.34 1.88
CA LYS A 37 -3.15 -6.68 1.60
C LYS A 37 -1.64 -6.62 1.39
N SER A 38 -1.15 -5.61 0.67
CA SER A 38 0.29 -5.40 0.45
C SER A 38 1.01 -5.20 1.78
N ASP A 39 0.51 -4.30 2.63
CA ASP A 39 1.09 -3.99 3.95
C ASP A 39 1.19 -5.25 4.82
N ILE A 40 0.15 -6.08 4.82
CA ILE A 40 0.12 -7.34 5.57
C ILE A 40 1.18 -8.32 5.05
N VAL A 41 1.32 -8.44 3.72
CA VAL A 41 2.29 -9.36 3.11
C VAL A 41 3.70 -8.88 3.38
N GLU A 42 3.97 -7.59 3.23
CA GLU A 42 5.27 -6.98 3.50
C GLU A 42 5.68 -7.16 4.95
N ALA A 43 4.81 -6.83 5.92
CA ALA A 43 5.11 -7.01 7.34
C ALA A 43 5.45 -8.47 7.69
N ARG A 44 4.76 -9.44 7.06
CA ARG A 44 5.05 -10.87 7.21
C ARG A 44 6.39 -11.26 6.59
N LEU A 45 6.74 -10.71 5.43
CA LEU A 45 8.02 -10.97 4.77
C LEU A 45 9.18 -10.42 5.60
N VAL A 46 9.09 -9.17 6.07
CA VAL A 46 10.10 -8.55 6.94
C VAL A 46 10.33 -9.41 8.19
N THR A 47 9.24 -9.79 8.88
CA THR A 47 9.32 -10.64 10.06
C THR A 47 9.93 -12.00 9.75
N GLY A 48 9.50 -12.63 8.65
CA GLY A 48 9.97 -13.94 8.22
C GLY A 48 11.47 -13.95 7.90
N ILE A 49 11.94 -12.96 7.14
CA ILE A 49 13.36 -12.84 6.78
C ILE A 49 14.22 -12.61 8.03
N ASN A 50 13.77 -11.75 8.95
CA ASN A 50 14.50 -11.52 10.20
C ASN A 50 14.58 -12.80 11.06
N ASN A 51 13.50 -13.57 11.13
CA ASN A 51 13.51 -14.86 11.83
C ASN A 51 14.49 -15.83 11.20
N VAL A 52 14.48 -15.98 9.87
CA VAL A 52 15.44 -16.84 9.14
C VAL A 52 16.87 -16.40 9.42
N GLY A 53 17.16 -15.10 9.40
CA GLY A 53 18.49 -14.58 9.74
C GLY A 53 18.94 -14.96 11.15
N ARG A 54 18.05 -14.88 12.14
CA ARG A 54 18.32 -15.30 13.53
C ARG A 54 18.52 -16.81 13.66
N ASP A 55 17.72 -17.60 12.97
CA ASP A 55 17.81 -19.06 12.99
C ASP A 55 19.12 -19.55 12.35
N VAL A 56 19.50 -18.99 11.20
CA VAL A 56 20.78 -19.27 10.54
C VAL A 56 21.94 -18.88 11.48
N ALA A 57 21.89 -17.68 12.07
CA ALA A 57 22.91 -17.27 13.04
C ALA A 57 22.98 -18.24 14.24
N SER A 58 21.85 -18.79 14.69
CA SER A 58 21.80 -19.81 15.75
C SER A 58 22.48 -21.11 15.33
N ILE A 59 22.18 -21.61 14.13
CA ILE A 59 22.80 -22.82 13.56
C ILE A 59 24.32 -22.65 13.47
N MET A 60 24.80 -21.49 13.00
CA MET A 60 26.24 -21.20 12.92
C MET A 60 26.92 -21.31 14.28
N ARG A 61 26.31 -20.76 15.35
CA ARG A 61 26.86 -20.88 16.72
C ARG A 61 26.96 -22.34 17.16
N HIS A 62 25.94 -23.14 16.89
CA HIS A 62 25.94 -24.56 17.25
C HIS A 62 27.02 -25.36 16.52
N LEU A 63 27.38 -24.94 15.31
CA LEU A 63 28.47 -25.54 14.52
C LEU A 63 29.86 -24.99 14.89
N GLY A 64 29.96 -24.11 15.89
CA GLY A 64 31.23 -23.47 16.27
C GLY A 64 31.72 -22.41 15.26
N VAL A 65 30.86 -21.99 14.34
CA VAL A 65 31.17 -20.97 13.33
C VAL A 65 30.73 -19.60 13.85
N ARG A 66 31.56 -18.57 13.65
CA ARG A 66 31.18 -17.19 13.97
C ARG A 66 29.96 -16.77 13.14
N PRO A 67 28.83 -16.39 13.76
CA PRO A 67 27.64 -16.00 13.00
C PRO A 67 27.85 -14.74 12.17
N ILE A 68 27.25 -14.72 10.99
CA ILE A 68 27.12 -13.51 10.20
C ILE A 68 26.12 -12.58 10.90
N ARG A 69 26.42 -11.28 10.91
CA ARG A 69 25.48 -10.27 11.38
C ARG A 69 24.47 -10.01 10.27
N PHE A 70 23.24 -10.45 10.47
CA PHE A 70 22.10 -10.02 9.66
C PHE A 70 21.61 -8.68 10.20
N GLN A 71 21.52 -7.69 9.31
CA GLN A 71 20.80 -6.47 9.62
C GLN A 71 19.31 -6.79 9.61
N GLU A 72 18.61 -6.48 10.70
CA GLU A 72 17.16 -6.66 10.72
C GLU A 72 16.53 -5.68 9.75
N LEU A 73 15.68 -6.21 8.87
CA LEU A 73 14.84 -5.41 8.00
C LEU A 73 13.76 -4.73 8.85
N ALA A 74 13.46 -3.49 8.51
CA ALA A 74 12.32 -2.74 9.01
C ALA A 74 11.36 -2.48 7.86
N VAL A 75 10.07 -2.29 8.20
CA VAL A 75 9.10 -1.75 7.22
C VAL A 75 9.49 -0.29 6.94
N PRO A 76 9.38 0.19 5.69
CA PRO A 76 9.68 1.57 5.34
C PRO A 76 8.90 2.57 6.19
N THR A 77 9.54 3.68 6.51
CA THR A 77 8.91 4.84 7.15
C THR A 77 8.19 5.69 6.10
N ASP A 78 7.19 6.47 6.54
CA ASP A 78 6.48 7.40 5.65
C ASP A 78 7.45 8.33 4.90
N THR A 79 8.50 8.82 5.58
CA THR A 79 9.54 9.66 4.95
C THR A 79 10.31 8.94 3.84
N GLU A 80 10.63 7.66 4.02
CA GLU A 80 11.32 6.87 2.99
C GLU A 80 10.39 6.62 1.79
N ILE A 81 9.11 6.39 2.04
CA ILE A 81 8.10 6.22 1.00
C ILE A 81 7.94 7.52 0.21
N ASP A 82 7.78 8.66 0.88
CA ASP A 82 7.61 9.97 0.26
C ASP A 82 8.81 10.33 -0.63
N ALA A 83 10.03 10.07 -0.15
CA ALA A 83 11.24 10.33 -0.92
C ALA A 83 11.30 9.53 -2.23
N VAL A 84 10.96 8.23 -2.19
CA VAL A 84 10.91 7.38 -3.39
C VAL A 84 9.77 7.81 -4.31
N PHE A 85 8.62 8.17 -3.74
CA PHE A 85 7.47 8.62 -4.52
C PHE A 85 7.76 9.93 -5.27
N GLU A 86 8.47 10.88 -4.64
CA GLU A 86 8.92 12.11 -5.30
C GLU A 86 9.94 11.83 -6.40
N GLU A 87 10.86 10.87 -6.21
CA GLU A 87 11.85 10.47 -7.22
C GLU A 87 11.19 9.84 -8.46
N GLU A 88 10.19 8.98 -8.30
CA GLU A 88 9.51 8.33 -9.43
C GLU A 88 8.60 9.27 -10.24
N ASN A 89 8.21 10.42 -9.67
CA ASN A 89 7.28 11.38 -10.29
C ASN A 89 7.95 12.71 -10.72
N SER A 90 9.28 12.79 -10.68
CA SER A 90 10.09 13.94 -11.14
C SER A 90 10.64 13.75 -12.55
#